data_AF-A0A7S1WVW2-F1
#
_entry.id   AF-A0A7S1WVW2-F1
#
_cell.length_a   1.000
_cell.length_b   1.000
_cell.length_c   1.000
_cell.angle_alpha   90.00
_cell.angle_beta   90.00
_cell.angle_gamma   90.00
#
_symmetry.space_group_name_H-M   'P 1'
#
loop_
_entity.id
_entity.type
_entity.pdbx_description
1 polymer ?
#
loop_
_entity_poly.entity_id
_entity_poly.type
_entity_poly.pdbx_seq_one_letter_code
_entity_poly.pdbx_strand_id
1 'polypeptide(L)'
;AGAFGSRARAVAEELDRQELEHTVSSVRSPKRRRRFERLTPQGSAVAVAGPSTAPKILKRWRAARSKAEVQRLVAFTEQCRRQLQKAEDHVSAQEAASEARAQELKRLRGDPEVLQRLSSAELGQLAEELANTLARVQREHRQRCSQVEDERLCVICFSERKNIVVQPCSHCAMCEGCFARCGNKCPQC
;
A
#
# COMPACT_ATOMS: atom_id res chain seq x y z
N ALA A 1 -22.66 -0.04 6.51
CA ALA A 1 -21.45 0.61 5.97
C ALA A 1 -20.90 1.78 6.82
N GLY A 2 -21.48 2.13 7.98
CA GLY A 2 -21.12 3.37 8.70
C GLY A 2 -19.98 3.30 9.73
N ALA A 3 -19.48 2.12 10.11
CA ALA A 3 -18.52 1.98 11.22
C ALA A 3 -17.03 1.97 10.79
N PHE A 4 -16.73 1.72 9.51
CA PHE A 4 -15.34 1.69 9.02
C PHE A 4 -14.81 3.09 8.68
N GLY A 5 -15.68 3.99 8.20
CA GLY A 5 -15.29 5.36 7.87
C GLY A 5 -14.94 6.22 9.09
N SER A 6 -15.57 5.97 10.24
CA SER A 6 -15.30 6.72 11.47
C SER A 6 -13.92 6.41 12.07
N ARG A 7 -13.48 5.14 12.01
CA ARG A 7 -12.14 4.75 12.44
C ARG A 7 -11.04 5.31 11.54
N ALA A 8 -11.26 5.33 10.22
CA ALA A 8 -10.27 5.90 9.30
C ALA A 8 -10.08 7.42 9.51
N ARG A 9 -11.16 8.17 9.73
CA ARG A 9 -11.08 9.60 10.07
C ARG A 9 -10.38 9.85 11.41
N ALA A 10 -10.70 9.08 12.45
CA ALA A 10 -10.04 9.23 13.75
C ALA A 10 -8.53 8.94 13.70
N VAL A 11 -8.10 7.97 12.88
CA VAL A 11 -6.66 7.67 12.71
C VAL A 11 -5.96 8.78 11.90
N ALA A 12 -6.62 9.35 10.89
CA ALA A 12 -6.07 10.47 10.13
C ALA A 12 -5.91 11.74 11.00
N GLU A 13 -6.92 12.07 11.83
CA GLU A 13 -6.85 13.21 12.75
C GLU A 13 -5.76 13.03 13.83
N GLU A 14 -5.56 11.81 14.33
CA GLU A 14 -4.50 11.52 15.31
C GLU A 14 -3.09 11.61 14.69
N LEU A 15 -2.93 11.17 13.43
CA LEU A 15 -1.65 11.28 12.70
C LEU A 15 -1.29 12.74 12.38
N ASP A 16 -2.24 13.55 11.91
CA ASP A 16 -2.03 14.99 11.67
C ASP A 16 -1.63 15.71 12.96
N ARG A 17 -2.26 15.34 14.08
CA ARG A 17 -1.94 15.91 15.39
C ARG A 17 -0.52 15.54 15.83
N GLN A 18 -0.06 14.31 15.61
CA GLN A 18 1.30 13.88 15.94
C GLN A 18 2.37 14.53 15.05
N GLU A 19 2.09 14.72 13.75
CA GLU A 19 3.02 15.42 12.85
C GLU A 19 3.16 16.92 13.18
N LEU A 20 2.05 17.57 13.58
CA LEU A 20 2.04 18.95 14.09
C LEU A 20 2.85 19.09 15.39
N GLU A 21 2.71 18.15 16.34
CA GLU A 21 3.48 18.17 17.59
C GLU A 21 4.99 17.97 17.36
N HIS A 22 5.38 17.11 16.41
CA HIS A 22 6.79 16.88 16.06
C HIS A 22 7.43 18.08 15.35
N THR A 23 6.70 18.75 14.45
CA THR A 23 7.21 19.96 13.76
C THR A 23 7.35 21.14 14.72
N VAL A 24 6.40 21.35 15.65
CA VAL A 24 6.49 22.43 16.66
C VAL A 24 7.61 22.18 17.69
N SER A 25 7.87 20.93 18.07
CA SER A 25 8.96 20.55 18.98
C SER A 25 10.35 20.80 18.36
N SER A 26 10.50 20.55 17.06
CA SER A 26 11.76 20.76 16.33
C SER A 26 12.20 22.23 16.25
N VAL A 27 11.24 23.16 16.11
CA VAL A 27 11.53 24.61 16.03
C VAL A 27 11.91 25.21 17.40
N ARG A 28 11.59 24.53 18.51
CA ARG A 28 11.85 24.98 19.88
C ARG A 28 13.14 24.43 20.49
N SER A 29 14.08 23.90 19.71
CA SER A 29 15.34 23.40 20.28
C SER A 29 16.23 24.55 20.82
N PRO A 30 16.40 24.71 22.16
CA PRO A 30 17.08 25.87 22.76
C PRO A 30 18.62 25.81 22.63
N LYS A 31 19.16 24.75 22.03
CA LYS A 31 20.59 24.41 22.08
C LYS A 31 21.50 25.24 21.15
N ARG A 32 20.97 26.17 20.35
CA ARG A 32 21.78 27.05 19.48
C ARG A 32 21.97 28.49 20.00
N ARG A 33 21.70 28.77 21.29
CA ARG A 33 21.90 30.11 21.88
C ARG A 33 23.15 30.30 22.75
N ARG A 34 24.00 29.30 22.97
CA ARG A 34 25.13 29.38 23.95
C ARG A 34 26.55 29.31 23.38
N ARG A 35 26.80 29.84 22.18
CA ARG A 35 28.18 29.89 21.62
C ARG A 35 28.50 31.20 20.93
N PHE A 36 28.13 32.33 21.53
CA PHE A 36 28.54 33.65 21.05
C PHE A 36 28.79 34.66 22.18
N GLU A 37 29.19 34.17 23.37
CA GLU A 37 29.67 35.00 24.48
C GLU A 37 30.97 34.41 25.00
N ARG A 38 32.10 34.89 24.45
CA ARG A 38 33.45 34.95 25.06
C ARG A 38 34.55 34.96 24.00
N LEU A 39 34.67 36.05 23.26
CA LEU A 39 35.93 36.49 22.65
C LEU A 39 35.87 38.02 22.50
N THR A 40 36.10 38.75 23.59
CA THR A 40 36.52 40.15 23.53
C THR A 40 38.05 40.18 23.62
N PRO A 41 38.77 40.55 22.54
CA PRO A 41 40.19 40.85 22.66
C PRO A 41 40.35 42.21 23.36
N GLN A 42 41.05 42.21 24.49
CA GLN A 42 41.58 43.44 25.06
C GLN A 42 42.72 43.94 24.15
N GLY A 43 42.66 45.21 23.77
CA GLY A 43 43.83 45.98 23.38
C GLY A 43 44.13 46.05 21.88
N SER A 44 43.70 47.14 21.26
CA SER A 44 44.56 48.01 20.43
C SER A 44 43.71 49.18 19.91
N ALA A 45 43.95 50.36 20.47
CA ALA A 45 43.37 51.61 20.00
C ALA A 45 43.98 51.96 18.64
N VAL A 46 43.27 51.64 17.55
CA VAL A 46 43.62 52.10 16.21
C VAL A 46 42.75 53.31 15.87
N ALA A 47 43.43 54.39 15.49
CA ALA A 47 42.87 55.70 15.25
C ALA A 47 41.71 55.69 14.23
N VAL A 48 40.67 56.44 14.58
CA VAL A 48 39.42 56.64 13.86
C VAL A 48 39.68 57.52 12.62
N ALA A 49 39.60 56.93 11.43
CA ALA A 49 39.64 57.67 10.17
C ALA A 49 38.30 57.55 9.42
N GLY A 50 37.56 58.66 9.37
CA GLY A 50 36.58 58.99 8.32
C GLY A 50 35.12 58.58 8.55
N PRO A 51 34.14 59.37 8.04
CA PRO A 51 32.71 59.05 8.09
C PRO A 51 32.44 57.77 7.29
N SER A 52 32.33 56.67 8.03
CA SER A 52 32.21 55.32 7.51
C SER A 52 30.93 55.12 6.69
N THR A 53 31.07 54.74 5.42
CA THR A 53 29.98 54.30 4.54
C THR A 53 29.44 52.90 4.90
N ALA A 54 30.03 52.21 5.90
CA ALA A 54 29.67 50.87 6.33
C ALA A 54 28.21 50.68 6.80
N PRO A 55 27.52 51.65 7.46
CA PRO A 55 26.14 51.48 7.91
C PRO A 55 25.15 51.33 6.74
N LYS A 56 25.41 51.99 5.60
CA LYS A 56 24.54 51.91 4.42
C LYS A 56 24.66 50.55 3.73
N ILE A 57 25.87 50.01 3.66
CA ILE A 57 26.15 48.68 3.10
C ILE A 57 25.42 47.62 3.93
N LEU A 58 25.63 47.58 5.25
CA LEU A 58 25.00 46.58 6.13
C LEU A 58 23.46 46.60 6.07
N LYS A 59 22.83 47.78 5.98
CA LYS A 59 21.37 47.90 5.80
C LYS A 59 20.90 47.26 4.48
N ARG A 60 21.59 47.52 3.36
CA ARG A 60 21.28 46.91 2.05
C ARG A 60 21.43 45.39 2.09
N TRP A 61 22.49 44.87 2.72
CA TRP A 61 22.71 43.43 2.86
C TRP A 61 21.62 42.76 3.70
N ARG A 62 21.18 43.37 4.81
CA ARG A 62 20.07 42.84 5.63
C ARG A 62 18.74 42.83 4.85
N ALA A 63 18.42 43.90 4.13
CA ALA A 63 17.22 43.98 3.30
C ALA A 63 17.25 42.93 2.17
N ALA A 64 18.40 42.76 1.50
CA ALA A 64 18.56 41.75 0.46
C ALA A 64 18.41 40.32 1.00
N ARG A 65 19.00 40.02 2.16
CA ARG A 65 18.86 38.72 2.83
C ARG A 65 17.42 38.45 3.24
N SER A 66 16.73 39.44 3.82
CA SER A 66 15.32 39.33 4.18
C SER A 66 14.44 39.07 2.95
N LYS A 67 14.69 39.77 1.83
CA LYS A 67 13.97 39.55 0.58
C LYS A 67 14.19 38.13 0.04
N ALA A 68 15.43 37.65 0.03
CA ALA A 68 15.77 36.30 -0.42
C ALA A 68 15.11 35.21 0.45
N GLU A 69 15.04 35.44 1.77
CA GLU A 69 14.38 34.53 2.71
C GLU A 69 12.87 34.47 2.48
N VAL A 70 12.21 35.63 2.32
CA VAL A 70 10.79 35.70 1.96
C VAL A 70 10.53 34.99 0.62
N GLN A 71 11.37 35.21 -0.39
CA GLN A 71 11.24 34.52 -1.68
C GLN A 71 11.35 33.00 -1.57
N ARG A 72 12.24 32.47 -0.73
CA ARG A 72 12.36 31.03 -0.47
C ARG A 72 11.11 30.48 0.21
N LEU A 73 10.58 31.20 1.20
CA LEU A 73 9.35 30.79 1.89
C LEU A 73 8.16 30.78 0.94
N VAL A 74 8.01 31.81 0.09
CA VAL A 74 6.95 31.84 -0.93
C VAL A 74 7.08 30.65 -1.88
N ALA A 75 8.27 30.40 -2.42
CA ALA A 75 8.51 29.26 -3.32
C ALA A 75 8.20 27.91 -2.63
N PHE A 76 8.58 27.76 -1.36
CA PHE A 76 8.28 26.58 -0.57
C PHE A 76 6.77 26.42 -0.35
N THR A 77 6.04 27.48 0.01
CA THR A 77 4.58 27.43 0.17
C THR A 77 3.86 27.08 -1.12
N GLU A 78 4.32 27.60 -2.27
CA GLU A 78 3.78 27.21 -3.57
C GLU A 78 4.04 25.75 -3.90
N GLN A 79 5.24 25.24 -3.57
CA GLN A 79 5.57 23.83 -3.72
C GLN A 79 4.66 22.94 -2.86
N CYS A 80 4.50 23.27 -1.57
CA CYS A 80 3.59 22.55 -0.67
C CYS A 80 2.15 22.59 -1.20
N ARG A 81 1.68 23.74 -1.68
CA ARG A 81 0.34 23.86 -2.27
C ARG A 81 0.16 22.96 -3.49
N ARG A 82 1.15 22.89 -4.37
CA ARG A 82 1.12 21.98 -5.53
C ARG A 82 1.13 20.51 -5.13
N GLN A 83 1.88 20.16 -4.07
CA GLN A 83 1.90 18.79 -3.55
C GLN A 83 0.57 18.41 -2.93
N LEU A 84 -0.03 19.31 -2.14
CA LEU A 84 -1.36 19.10 -1.55
C LEU A 84 -2.42 18.91 -2.63
N GLN A 85 -2.46 19.79 -3.64
CA GLN A 85 -3.39 19.65 -4.76
C GLN A 85 -3.25 18.30 -5.46
N LYS A 86 -2.01 17.85 -5.74
CA LYS A 86 -1.78 16.55 -6.36
C LYS A 86 -2.26 15.39 -5.49
N ALA A 87 -2.10 15.49 -4.17
CA ALA A 87 -2.56 14.48 -3.23
C ALA A 87 -4.10 14.44 -3.19
N GLU A 88 -4.75 15.61 -3.15
CA GLU A 88 -6.21 15.73 -3.23
C GLU A 88 -6.76 15.14 -4.53
N ASP A 89 -6.15 15.47 -5.67
CA ASP A 89 -6.53 14.93 -6.98
C ASP A 89 -6.38 13.40 -7.00
N HIS A 90 -5.30 12.87 -6.41
CA HIS A 90 -5.06 11.44 -6.33
C HIS A 90 -6.08 10.72 -5.43
N VAL A 91 -6.40 11.29 -4.26
CA VAL A 91 -7.45 10.74 -3.37
C VAL A 91 -8.80 10.75 -4.08
N SER A 92 -9.18 11.87 -4.70
CA SER A 92 -10.43 11.96 -5.46
C SER A 92 -10.50 10.92 -6.58
N ALA A 93 -9.41 10.70 -7.30
CA ALA A 93 -9.36 9.68 -8.35
C ALA A 93 -9.49 8.26 -7.78
N GLN A 94 -8.87 7.97 -6.64
CA GLN A 94 -8.99 6.66 -5.98
C GLN A 94 -10.39 6.41 -5.44
N GLU A 95 -11.05 7.42 -4.87
CA GLU A 95 -12.43 7.31 -4.40
C GLU A 95 -13.39 7.01 -5.55
N ALA A 96 -13.29 7.74 -6.66
CA ALA A 96 -14.09 7.47 -7.85
C ALA A 96 -13.86 6.05 -8.40
N ALA A 97 -12.61 5.58 -8.43
CA ALA A 97 -12.28 4.23 -8.86
C ALA A 97 -12.84 3.15 -7.91
N SER A 98 -12.81 3.41 -6.60
CA SER A 98 -13.38 2.51 -5.58
C SER A 98 -14.89 2.43 -5.70
N GLU A 99 -15.57 3.56 -5.92
CA GLU A 99 -17.01 3.62 -6.12
C GLU A 99 -17.43 2.87 -7.40
N ALA A 100 -16.74 3.08 -8.52
CA ALA A 100 -16.99 2.35 -9.75
C ALA A 100 -16.87 0.82 -9.56
N ARG A 101 -15.81 0.36 -8.89
CA ARG A 101 -15.63 -1.06 -8.54
C ARG A 101 -16.72 -1.59 -7.61
N ALA A 102 -17.17 -0.77 -6.65
CA ALA A 102 -18.23 -1.16 -5.74
C ALA A 102 -19.57 -1.33 -6.47
N GLN A 103 -19.87 -0.47 -7.45
CA GLN A 103 -21.05 -0.60 -8.30
C GLN A 103 -20.98 -1.85 -9.19
N GLU A 104 -19.81 -2.13 -9.77
CA GLU A 104 -19.57 -3.35 -10.55
C GLU A 104 -19.77 -4.62 -9.71
N LEU A 105 -19.27 -4.64 -8.47
CA LEU A 105 -19.49 -5.76 -7.55
C LEU A 105 -20.97 -5.95 -7.21
N LYS A 106 -21.74 -4.88 -7.02
CA LYS A 106 -23.20 -4.97 -6.82
C LYS A 106 -23.89 -5.58 -8.04
N ARG A 107 -23.49 -5.15 -9.25
CA ARG A 107 -23.98 -5.70 -10.51
C ARG A 107 -23.71 -7.21 -10.61
N LEU A 108 -22.47 -7.64 -10.38
CA LEU A 108 -22.07 -9.04 -10.45
C LEU A 108 -22.70 -9.92 -9.36
N ARG A 109 -23.03 -9.35 -8.19
CA ARG A 109 -23.74 -10.04 -7.10
C ARG A 109 -25.25 -10.17 -7.31
N GLY A 110 -25.80 -9.52 -8.33
CA GLY A 110 -27.23 -9.53 -8.61
C GLY A 110 -28.05 -8.70 -7.63
N ASP A 111 -27.52 -7.54 -7.19
CA ASP A 111 -28.29 -6.58 -6.40
C ASP A 111 -29.57 -6.15 -7.16
N PRO A 112 -30.77 -6.37 -6.62
CA PRO A 112 -32.03 -6.17 -7.34
C PRO A 112 -32.22 -4.71 -7.80
N GLU A 113 -31.76 -3.73 -7.04
CA GLU A 113 -31.89 -2.32 -7.42
C GLU A 113 -31.01 -1.97 -8.63
N VAL A 114 -29.85 -2.62 -8.76
CA VAL A 114 -28.95 -2.42 -9.89
C VAL A 114 -29.50 -3.15 -11.12
N LEU A 115 -29.95 -4.40 -10.96
CA LEU A 115 -30.51 -5.18 -12.06
C LEU A 115 -31.76 -4.54 -12.67
N GLN A 116 -32.63 -3.93 -11.85
CA GLN A 116 -33.83 -3.23 -12.32
C GLN A 116 -33.52 -2.00 -13.20
N ARG A 117 -32.33 -1.41 -13.07
CA ARG A 117 -31.90 -0.24 -13.87
C ARG A 117 -31.27 -0.62 -15.20
N LEU A 118 -30.87 -1.88 -15.36
CA LEU A 118 -30.25 -2.36 -16.59
C LEU A 118 -31.32 -2.62 -17.66
N SER A 119 -30.99 -2.31 -18.91
CA SER A 119 -31.80 -2.69 -20.05
C SER A 119 -31.79 -4.21 -20.26
N SER A 120 -32.78 -4.73 -21.00
CA SER A 120 -32.83 -6.15 -21.33
C SER A 120 -31.58 -6.65 -22.08
N ALA A 121 -30.94 -5.80 -22.88
CA ALA A 121 -29.72 -6.16 -23.60
C ALA A 121 -28.52 -6.26 -22.64
N GLU A 122 -28.38 -5.31 -21.71
CA GLU A 122 -27.33 -5.32 -20.69
C GLU A 122 -27.49 -6.50 -19.72
N LEU A 123 -28.73 -6.84 -19.34
CA LEU A 123 -29.00 -8.03 -18.55
C LEU A 123 -28.59 -9.32 -19.29
N GLY A 124 -28.85 -9.39 -20.60
CA GLY A 124 -28.41 -10.51 -21.44
C GLY A 124 -26.89 -10.65 -21.48
N GLN A 125 -26.18 -9.54 -21.68
CA GLN A 125 -24.70 -9.52 -21.66
C GLN A 125 -24.13 -9.93 -20.30
N LEU A 126 -24.71 -9.40 -19.21
CA LEU A 126 -24.31 -9.76 -17.85
C LEU A 126 -24.53 -11.24 -17.56
N ALA A 127 -25.66 -11.81 -18.01
CA ALA A 127 -25.95 -13.23 -17.84
C ALA A 127 -24.94 -14.11 -18.60
N GLU A 128 -24.57 -13.72 -19.83
CA GLU A 128 -23.55 -14.42 -20.61
C GLU A 128 -22.16 -14.34 -19.96
N GLU A 129 -21.76 -13.16 -19.47
CA GLU A 129 -20.50 -12.95 -18.75
C GLU A 129 -20.41 -13.84 -17.50
N LEU A 130 -21.48 -13.88 -16.69
CA LEU A 130 -21.56 -14.72 -15.50
C LEU A 130 -21.55 -16.21 -15.84
N ALA A 131 -22.26 -16.63 -16.88
CA ALA A 131 -22.26 -18.02 -17.35
C ALA A 131 -20.87 -18.47 -17.80
N ASN A 132 -20.17 -17.64 -18.58
CA ASN A 132 -18.79 -17.90 -19.02
C ASN A 132 -17.82 -17.97 -17.84
N THR A 133 -17.96 -17.07 -16.87
CA THR A 133 -17.13 -17.07 -15.66
C THR A 133 -17.37 -18.31 -14.81
N LEU A 134 -18.63 -18.70 -14.61
CA LEU A 134 -19.00 -19.92 -13.90
C LEU A 134 -18.44 -21.17 -14.58
N ALA A 135 -18.54 -21.26 -15.91
CA ALA A 135 -18.02 -22.39 -16.67
C ALA A 135 -16.50 -22.55 -16.49
N ARG A 136 -15.74 -21.43 -16.45
CA ARG A 136 -14.29 -21.44 -16.16
C ARG A 136 -14.00 -21.94 -14.75
N VAL A 137 -14.71 -21.43 -13.74
CA VAL A 137 -14.55 -21.86 -12.34
C VAL A 137 -14.85 -23.35 -12.18
N GLN A 138 -15.93 -23.84 -12.79
CA GLN A 138 -16.30 -25.27 -12.75
C GLN A 138 -15.27 -26.16 -13.44
N ARG A 139 -14.63 -25.70 -14.52
CA ARG A 139 -13.54 -26.43 -15.19
C ARG A 139 -12.34 -26.57 -14.26
N GLU A 140 -11.89 -25.46 -13.68
CA GLU A 140 -10.76 -25.44 -12.74
C GLU A 140 -11.06 -26.31 -11.50
N HIS A 141 -12.26 -26.22 -10.95
CA HIS A 141 -12.69 -27.06 -9.83
C HIS A 141 -12.61 -28.55 -10.17
N ARG A 142 -13.17 -28.95 -11.32
CA ARG A 142 -13.11 -30.35 -11.78
C ARG A 142 -11.68 -30.84 -11.98
N GLN A 143 -10.83 -30.00 -12.57
CA GLN A 143 -9.41 -30.31 -12.75
C GLN A 143 -8.71 -30.54 -11.41
N ARG A 144 -8.93 -29.67 -10.42
CA ARG A 144 -8.35 -29.83 -9.07
C ARG A 144 -8.89 -31.06 -8.35
N CYS A 145 -10.18 -31.34 -8.46
CA CYS A 145 -10.76 -32.57 -7.91
C CYS A 145 -10.14 -33.81 -8.55
N SER A 146 -10.00 -33.84 -9.87
CA SER A 146 -9.36 -34.95 -10.59
C SER A 146 -7.93 -35.16 -10.13
N GLN A 147 -7.13 -34.09 -10.00
CA GLN A 147 -5.74 -34.19 -9.52
C GLN A 147 -5.65 -34.79 -8.12
N VAL A 148 -6.52 -34.34 -7.19
CA VAL A 148 -6.57 -34.89 -5.83
C VAL A 148 -7.06 -36.34 -5.82
N GLU A 149 -7.97 -36.72 -6.73
CA GLU A 149 -8.40 -38.10 -6.89
C GLU A 149 -7.27 -38.98 -7.44
N ASP A 150 -6.56 -38.53 -8.47
CA ASP A 150 -5.42 -39.24 -9.08
C ASP A 150 -4.28 -39.45 -8.08
N GLU A 151 -3.98 -38.47 -7.24
CA GLU A 151 -3.01 -38.60 -6.15
C GLU A 151 -3.36 -39.68 -5.14
N ARG A 152 -4.64 -40.05 -5.02
CA ARG A 152 -5.13 -41.12 -4.15
C ARG A 152 -5.17 -42.48 -4.83
N LEU A 153 -4.93 -42.58 -6.14
CA LEU A 153 -4.92 -43.84 -6.88
C LEU A 153 -3.58 -44.56 -6.77
N CYS A 154 -3.60 -45.89 -6.68
CA CYS A 154 -2.44 -46.76 -6.68
C CYS A 154 -1.50 -46.41 -7.83
N VAL A 155 -0.22 -46.18 -7.54
CA VAL A 155 0.78 -45.78 -8.56
C VAL A 155 1.10 -46.89 -9.58
N ILE A 156 0.62 -48.11 -9.33
CA ILE A 156 0.85 -49.27 -10.19
C ILE A 156 -0.32 -49.48 -11.15
N CYS A 157 -1.56 -49.50 -10.66
CA CYS A 157 -2.73 -49.79 -11.49
C CYS A 157 -3.53 -48.55 -11.91
N PHE A 158 -3.32 -47.39 -11.28
CA PHE A 158 -4.09 -46.15 -11.51
C PHE A 158 -5.62 -46.35 -11.49
N SER A 159 -6.10 -47.33 -10.72
CA SER A 159 -7.50 -47.76 -10.73
C SER A 159 -8.09 -47.83 -9.32
N GLU A 160 -7.43 -48.55 -8.42
CA GLU A 160 -7.84 -48.63 -7.03
C GLU A 160 -7.17 -47.57 -6.17
N ARG A 161 -7.80 -47.17 -5.06
CA ARG A 161 -7.20 -46.22 -4.11
C ARG A 161 -6.02 -46.86 -3.37
N LYS A 162 -5.00 -46.05 -3.08
CA LYS A 162 -3.88 -46.41 -2.21
C LYS A 162 -4.44 -46.73 -0.82
N ASN A 163 -4.18 -47.93 -0.32
CA ASN A 163 -4.63 -48.36 1.00
C ASN A 163 -3.59 -49.19 1.77
N ILE A 164 -2.40 -49.41 1.20
CA ILE A 164 -1.30 -50.14 1.85
C ILE A 164 -0.12 -49.21 2.14
N VAL A 165 0.34 -49.23 3.38
CA VAL A 165 1.57 -48.56 3.83
C VAL A 165 2.71 -49.58 3.86
N VAL A 166 3.72 -49.39 3.00
CA VAL A 166 4.84 -50.35 2.87
C VAL A 166 5.90 -50.11 3.95
N GLN A 167 6.27 -51.15 4.70
CA GLN A 167 7.34 -51.10 5.69
C GLN A 167 8.69 -51.52 5.09
N PRO A 168 9.82 -50.89 5.47
CA PRO A 168 9.98 -49.92 6.58
C PRO A 168 9.80 -48.44 6.17
N CYS A 169 9.73 -48.12 4.88
CA CYS A 169 9.75 -46.74 4.38
C CYS A 169 8.48 -45.92 4.67
N SER A 170 7.38 -46.56 5.06
CA SER A 170 6.08 -45.95 5.37
C SER A 170 5.41 -45.19 4.21
N HIS A 171 5.78 -45.48 2.96
CA HIS A 171 5.10 -44.92 1.79
C HIS A 171 3.74 -45.62 1.56
N CYS A 172 2.67 -44.82 1.46
CA CYS A 172 1.35 -45.27 1.00
C CYS A 172 1.27 -45.07 -0.52
N ALA A 173 1.67 -46.08 -1.30
CA ALA A 173 1.83 -45.95 -2.75
C ALA A 173 0.92 -46.88 -3.57
N MET A 174 0.42 -47.97 -2.99
CA MET A 174 -0.28 -49.02 -3.74
C MET A 174 -1.58 -49.47 -3.09
N CYS A 175 -2.44 -50.10 -3.89
CA CYS A 175 -3.60 -50.82 -3.41
C CYS A 175 -3.23 -52.24 -2.97
N GLU A 176 -4.13 -52.89 -2.24
CA GLU A 176 -4.00 -54.27 -1.75
C GLU A 176 -3.73 -55.28 -2.88
N GLY A 177 -4.43 -55.19 -4.00
CA GLY A 177 -4.24 -56.09 -5.14
C GLY A 177 -2.84 -55.97 -5.78
N CYS A 178 -2.31 -54.75 -5.87
CA CYS A 178 -0.95 -54.53 -6.36
C CYS A 178 0.11 -54.97 -5.34
N PHE A 179 -0.15 -54.79 -4.04
CA PHE A 179 0.75 -55.26 -2.99
C PHE A 179 0.89 -56.80 -2.99
N ALA A 180 -0.21 -57.53 -3.16
CA ALA A 180 -0.17 -58.99 -3.25
C ALA A 180 0.72 -59.50 -4.41
N ARG A 181 0.83 -58.72 -5.50
CA ARG A 181 1.65 -59.07 -6.67
C ARG A 181 3.11 -58.61 -6.56
N CYS A 182 3.36 -57.45 -5.95
CA CYS A 182 4.68 -56.84 -5.87
C CYS A 182 5.45 -57.18 -4.57
N GLY A 183 4.74 -57.66 -3.54
CA GLY A 183 5.28 -57.95 -2.22
C GLY A 183 5.73 -56.69 -1.47
N ASN A 184 6.74 -56.83 -0.60
CA ASN A 184 7.21 -55.77 0.30
C ASN A 184 8.13 -54.72 -0.36
N LYS A 185 8.19 -54.65 -1.70
CA LYS A 185 9.02 -53.66 -2.40
C LYS A 185 8.22 -52.38 -2.66
N CYS A 186 8.72 -51.26 -2.15
CA CYS A 186 8.11 -49.96 -2.39
C CYS A 186 8.44 -49.46 -3.82
N PRO A 187 7.48 -48.95 -4.60
CA PRO A 187 7.74 -48.39 -5.93
C PRO A 187 8.32 -46.96 -5.88
N GLN A 188 8.35 -46.32 -4.70
CA GLN A 188 8.85 -44.94 -4.55
C GLN A 188 10.31 -44.86 -4.09
N CYS A 189 10.90 -45.91 -3.51
CA CYS A 189 12.25 -45.89 -2.93
C CYS A 189 13.00 -47.21 -3.10
#